data_AF-A0A660TW02-F1
#
_entry.id   AF-A0A660TW02-F1
#
_cell.length_a   1.000
_cell.length_b   1.000
_cell.length_c   1.000
_cell.angle_alpha   90.00
_cell.angle_beta   90.00
_cell.angle_gamma   90.00
#
_symmetry.space_group_name_H-M   'P 1'
#
loop_
_entity.id
_entity.type
_entity.pdbx_description
1 polymer ?
#
loop_
_entity_poly.entity_id
_entity_poly.type
_entity_poly.pdbx_seq_one_letter_code
_entity_poly.pdbx_strand_id
1 'polypeptide(L)'
;MCHKREASPGWKAIENPLYGVIYLNTISFENTFSSLRTLTEDFSKNIDFKGLREHLKQFRQSHFEWPSLKIGNLTARTPIIQGGMGVGISLSGLASAVAEAGGIGIIAANAIGMIEKDYYKDGRAANLRALRKEIRKARKKTDGVLGVNIMVAVNDFHELMDVSIEEKIDLIVMGAGLPIKDLPVEKMRENNVKAVPIVSSVRATELIFRMWKKIYNDVPDAVVFEGPLAGGHIGFSEEQIDDPAFQVEAIVPGIVEALKPFEEEFGRSIPVIAGGGVFTGEDIHNVFQLGASGVQMGTRFVATDECDADEKFKQTYVDCTPEQIGIIKSPVGMPGRAIRNEYILAAEAGERPSFKCAWKCLSSCKAQDANYCISIALNNARKGKVNQGFVFAGANAYRVTEIVPVASLVGELSEGYQLKAKEGVVRNLDKLVARVQDLKTQYDGLAARVRDMGIADEKELAARILEARDSGLDHLRRKYESMSEKIGILQLQITEGLSASWNLLKREAVFSR
;
A
#
# COMPACT_ATOMS: atom_id res chain seq x y z
N MET A 1 -89.92 8.38 28.63
CA MET A 1 -90.58 8.93 27.43
C MET A 1 -89.58 9.77 26.66
N CYS A 2 -89.82 9.95 25.36
CA CYS A 2 -89.11 10.83 24.43
C CYS A 2 -87.83 10.28 23.80
N HIS A 3 -87.57 10.50 22.51
CA HIS A 3 -88.42 10.53 21.32
C HIS A 3 -87.41 10.41 20.16
N LYS A 4 -87.73 9.62 19.13
CA LYS A 4 -86.86 9.32 17.99
C LYS A 4 -87.46 9.84 16.68
N ARG A 5 -86.55 10.34 15.82
CA ARG A 5 -86.48 10.25 14.33
C ARG A 5 -87.50 11.08 13.52
N GLU A 6 -87.20 11.64 12.33
CA GLU A 6 -86.22 11.32 11.26
C GLU A 6 -85.92 12.57 10.36
N ALA A 7 -84.91 12.51 9.47
CA ALA A 7 -84.28 13.59 8.65
C ALA A 7 -85.19 14.21 7.54
N SER A 8 -84.99 15.38 6.88
CA SER A 8 -83.86 16.22 6.38
C SER A 8 -84.45 17.59 5.87
N PRO A 9 -83.75 18.64 5.32
CA PRO A 9 -82.35 18.78 4.90
C PRO A 9 -81.56 19.95 5.55
N GLY A 10 -80.29 19.69 5.86
CA GLY A 10 -79.31 20.67 6.35
C GLY A 10 -78.69 21.50 5.22
N TRP A 11 -78.39 22.75 5.56
CA TRP A 11 -77.86 23.80 4.69
C TRP A 11 -76.54 23.40 4.02
N LYS A 12 -76.46 23.65 2.70
CA LYS A 12 -75.25 23.55 1.89
C LYS A 12 -74.16 24.47 2.45
N ALA A 13 -72.99 23.92 2.76
CA ALA A 13 -71.75 24.68 2.86
C ALA A 13 -71.46 25.28 1.48
N ILE A 14 -71.37 26.61 1.40
CA ILE A 14 -70.76 27.28 0.26
C ILE A 14 -69.26 27.19 0.48
N GLU A 15 -68.62 26.21 -0.17
CA GLU A 15 -67.17 26.15 -0.34
C GLU A 15 -66.73 27.41 -1.07
N ASN A 16 -65.97 28.27 -0.38
CA ASN A 16 -65.36 29.43 -1.02
C ASN A 16 -64.07 28.97 -1.72
N PRO A 17 -64.00 28.95 -3.08
CA PRO A 17 -62.82 28.50 -3.81
C PRO A 17 -61.57 29.36 -3.52
N LEU A 18 -61.75 30.59 -2.98
CA LEU A 18 -60.64 31.41 -2.49
C LEU A 18 -59.87 30.77 -1.34
N TYR A 19 -60.54 30.08 -0.40
CA TYR A 19 -59.86 29.47 0.74
C TYR A 19 -59.05 28.23 0.35
N GLY A 20 -59.56 27.40 -0.58
CA GLY A 20 -58.87 26.19 -1.04
C GLY A 20 -57.61 26.47 -1.85
N VAL A 21 -57.63 27.47 -2.74
CA VAL A 21 -56.48 27.84 -3.57
C VAL A 21 -55.41 28.58 -2.76
N ILE A 22 -55.81 29.47 -1.83
CA ILE A 22 -54.87 30.12 -0.90
C ILE A 22 -54.20 29.06 -0.02
N TYR A 23 -54.95 28.10 0.54
CA TYR A 23 -54.37 27.01 1.34
C TYR A 23 -53.39 26.15 0.52
N LEU A 24 -53.75 25.76 -0.71
CA LEU A 24 -52.90 24.96 -1.61
C LEU A 24 -51.61 25.71 -2.02
N ASN A 25 -51.68 27.01 -2.30
CA ASN A 25 -50.51 27.82 -2.59
C ASN A 25 -49.65 28.06 -1.34
N THR A 26 -50.21 28.28 -0.14
CA THR A 26 -49.42 28.33 1.10
C THR A 26 -48.77 27.00 1.45
N ILE A 27 -49.43 25.86 1.20
CA ILE A 27 -48.83 24.52 1.40
C ILE A 27 -47.73 24.28 0.38
N SER A 28 -47.91 24.66 -0.89
CA SER A 28 -46.86 24.61 -1.92
C SER A 28 -45.66 25.49 -1.57
N PHE A 29 -45.93 26.70 -1.04
CA PHE A 29 -44.90 27.64 -0.60
C PHE A 29 -44.15 27.13 0.63
N GLU A 30 -44.86 26.65 1.67
CA GLU A 30 -44.25 26.05 2.87
C GLU A 30 -43.49 24.76 2.55
N ASN A 31 -43.98 23.93 1.63
CA ASN A 31 -43.26 22.73 1.16
C ASN A 31 -42.00 23.12 0.38
N THR A 32 -42.07 24.17 -0.45
CA THR A 32 -40.91 24.68 -1.20
C THR A 32 -39.90 25.36 -0.28
N PHE A 33 -40.37 26.08 0.74
CA PHE A 33 -39.53 26.69 1.79
C PHE A 33 -38.90 25.64 2.71
N SER A 34 -39.66 24.61 3.07
CA SER A 34 -39.18 23.43 3.80
C SER A 34 -38.14 22.68 2.98
N SER A 35 -38.36 22.50 1.69
CA SER A 35 -37.38 21.92 0.76
C SER A 35 -36.14 22.80 0.62
N LEU A 36 -36.28 24.13 0.56
CA LEU A 36 -35.18 25.10 0.58
C LEU A 36 -34.39 25.02 1.87
N ARG A 37 -35.08 25.01 3.01
CA ARG A 37 -34.48 24.94 4.35
C ARG A 37 -33.73 23.63 4.52
N THR A 38 -34.34 22.52 4.10
CA THR A 38 -33.72 21.18 4.03
C THR A 38 -32.52 21.18 3.10
N LEU A 39 -32.59 21.83 1.93
CA LEU A 39 -31.45 21.96 1.01
C LEU A 39 -30.33 22.83 1.57
N THR A 40 -30.61 23.94 2.25
CA THR A 40 -29.59 24.73 2.97
C THR A 40 -29.01 23.99 4.17
N GLU A 41 -29.84 23.24 4.90
CA GLU A 41 -29.38 22.39 6.00
C GLU A 41 -28.51 21.25 5.46
N ASP A 42 -28.91 20.59 4.38
CA ASP A 42 -28.13 19.61 3.62
C ASP A 42 -26.86 20.25 3.04
N PHE A 43 -26.90 21.50 2.58
CA PHE A 43 -25.70 22.22 2.12
C PHE A 43 -24.69 22.41 3.26
N SER A 44 -25.19 22.72 4.46
CA SER A 44 -24.38 22.92 5.67
C SER A 44 -23.95 21.62 6.35
N LYS A 45 -24.75 20.53 6.22
CA LYS A 45 -24.55 19.23 6.88
C LYS A 45 -23.87 18.19 5.96
N ASN A 46 -24.08 18.24 4.65
CA ASN A 46 -23.58 17.26 3.67
C ASN A 46 -22.38 17.74 2.84
N ILE A 47 -22.02 19.03 2.88
CA ILE A 47 -20.72 19.49 2.38
C ILE A 47 -19.79 19.70 3.57
N ASP A 48 -18.85 18.78 3.75
CA ASP A 48 -17.83 18.90 4.79
C ASP A 48 -16.77 19.95 4.40
N PHE A 49 -17.08 21.23 4.57
CA PHE A 49 -16.15 22.33 4.33
C PHE A 49 -14.93 22.29 5.26
N LYS A 50 -15.05 21.63 6.43
CA LYS A 50 -13.94 21.42 7.35
C LYS A 50 -12.98 20.37 6.80
N GLY A 51 -13.49 19.23 6.35
CA GLY A 51 -12.73 18.20 5.64
C GLY A 51 -12.18 18.69 4.31
N LEU A 52 -12.86 19.60 3.61
CA LEU A 52 -12.34 20.27 2.42
C LEU A 52 -11.13 21.16 2.76
N ARG A 53 -11.24 22.00 3.80
CA ARG A 53 -10.10 22.80 4.28
C ARG A 53 -8.95 21.92 4.76
N GLU A 54 -9.24 20.77 5.35
CA GLU A 54 -8.22 19.82 5.80
C GLU A 54 -7.55 19.11 4.61
N HIS A 55 -8.30 18.70 3.58
CA HIS A 55 -7.74 18.18 2.32
C HIS A 55 -6.89 19.24 1.58
N LEU A 56 -7.34 20.50 1.53
CA LEU A 56 -6.57 21.60 0.93
C LEU A 56 -5.31 21.94 1.75
N LYS A 57 -5.35 21.80 3.07
CA LYS A 57 -4.14 21.86 3.92
C LYS A 57 -3.19 20.69 3.65
N GLN A 58 -3.68 19.47 3.44
CA GLN A 58 -2.85 18.32 3.04
C GLN A 58 -2.15 18.59 1.72
N PHE A 59 -2.82 19.28 0.77
CA PHE A 59 -2.22 19.71 -0.50
C PHE A 59 -1.03 20.67 -0.32
N ARG A 60 -1.01 21.43 0.78
CA ARG A 60 0.07 22.39 1.12
C ARG A 60 1.19 21.80 1.98
N GLN A 61 1.05 20.59 2.50
CA GLN A 61 2.06 19.93 3.32
C GLN A 61 2.74 18.79 2.55
N SER A 62 3.91 18.37 3.04
CA SER A 62 4.78 17.30 2.53
C SER A 62 4.16 15.87 2.57
N HIS A 63 2.84 15.74 2.39
CA HIS A 63 2.05 14.51 2.56
C HIS A 63 2.15 13.54 1.37
N PHE A 64 2.84 13.91 0.30
CA PHE A 64 3.03 13.05 -0.87
C PHE A 64 4.31 12.21 -0.78
N GLU A 65 5.17 12.51 0.20
CA GLU A 65 6.36 11.70 0.47
C GLU A 65 5.97 10.35 1.07
N TRP A 66 6.76 9.33 0.77
CA TRP A 66 6.60 8.06 1.47
C TRP A 66 6.98 8.19 2.96
N PRO A 67 6.37 7.40 3.85
CA PRO A 67 6.79 7.35 5.25
C PRO A 67 8.18 6.71 5.40
N SER A 68 8.88 7.11 6.47
CA SER A 68 10.05 6.37 6.95
C SER A 68 9.64 5.02 7.52
N LEU A 69 10.43 3.96 7.28
CA LEU A 69 10.21 2.66 7.92
C LEU A 69 10.92 2.59 9.27
N LYS A 70 10.19 2.22 10.32
CA LYS A 70 10.70 2.08 11.69
C LYS A 70 10.60 0.64 12.16
N ILE A 71 11.71 0.05 12.61
CA ILE A 71 11.76 -1.31 13.16
C ILE A 71 12.45 -1.24 14.53
N GLY A 72 11.67 -1.31 15.60
CA GLY A 72 12.18 -1.01 16.95
C GLY A 72 12.78 0.40 17.02
N ASN A 73 14.07 0.51 17.34
CA ASN A 73 14.79 1.78 17.36
C ASN A 73 15.46 2.16 16.03
N LEU A 74 15.38 1.32 15.00
CA LEU A 74 15.93 1.61 13.68
C LEU A 74 14.97 2.49 12.89
N THR A 75 15.50 3.45 12.13
CA THR A 75 14.72 4.27 11.21
C THR A 75 15.43 4.32 9.85
N ALA A 76 14.78 3.79 8.83
CA ALA A 76 15.16 3.98 7.43
C ALA A 76 14.38 5.16 6.84
N ARG A 77 15.07 6.03 6.08
CA ARG A 77 14.47 7.23 5.47
C ARG A 77 13.48 6.87 4.37
N THR A 78 13.72 5.77 3.67
CA THR A 78 12.80 5.23 2.67
C THR A 78 12.16 3.95 3.22
N PRO A 79 10.95 3.58 2.78
CA PRO A 79 10.27 2.40 3.26
C PRO A 79 10.70 1.13 2.51
N ILE A 80 11.90 1.13 1.93
CA ILE A 80 12.39 0.09 1.04
C ILE A 80 13.39 -0.78 1.77
N ILE A 81 13.15 -2.08 1.75
CA ILE A 81 14.12 -3.12 2.09
C ILE A 81 14.53 -3.80 0.78
N GLN A 82 15.82 -3.80 0.47
CA GLN A 82 16.32 -4.61 -0.63
C GLN A 82 16.37 -6.08 -0.18
N GLY A 83 15.70 -6.99 -0.89
CA GLY A 83 15.62 -8.40 -0.48
C GLY A 83 16.96 -9.11 -0.57
N GLY A 84 17.33 -9.92 0.43
CA GLY A 84 18.61 -10.66 0.42
C GLY A 84 18.68 -11.72 -0.68
N MET A 85 19.57 -11.53 -1.65
CA MET A 85 19.68 -12.37 -2.85
C MET A 85 20.99 -13.18 -2.85
N GLY A 86 20.87 -14.45 -2.45
CA GLY A 86 21.93 -15.45 -2.58
C GLY A 86 21.96 -16.06 -3.99
N VAL A 87 23.10 -16.54 -4.50
CA VAL A 87 24.42 -16.63 -3.86
C VAL A 87 25.27 -15.42 -4.24
N GLY A 88 25.35 -14.44 -3.34
CA GLY A 88 26.18 -13.23 -3.45
C GLY A 88 25.82 -12.27 -4.57
N ILE A 89 24.54 -12.18 -4.92
CA ILE A 89 23.99 -11.08 -5.71
C ILE A 89 23.92 -9.82 -4.84
N SER A 90 23.55 -9.98 -3.57
CA SER A 90 23.59 -8.92 -2.56
C SER A 90 24.69 -9.17 -1.52
N LEU A 91 25.84 -8.52 -1.69
CA LEU A 91 26.94 -8.46 -0.72
C LEU A 91 27.12 -7.02 -0.22
N SER A 92 28.35 -6.63 0.12
CA SER A 92 28.62 -5.30 0.66
C SER A 92 28.42 -4.17 -0.34
N GLY A 93 28.54 -4.39 -1.65
CA GLY A 93 28.29 -3.38 -2.67
C GLY A 93 26.84 -2.91 -2.61
N LEU A 94 25.91 -3.81 -2.94
CA LEU A 94 24.50 -3.50 -3.05
C LEU A 94 23.90 -3.06 -1.72
N ALA A 95 24.18 -3.81 -0.65
CA ALA A 95 23.60 -3.51 0.66
C ALA A 95 24.03 -2.12 1.16
N SER A 96 25.30 -1.74 0.98
CA SER A 96 25.74 -0.41 1.39
C SER A 96 25.11 0.73 0.57
N ALA A 97 24.94 0.54 -0.74
CA ALA A 97 24.33 1.54 -1.60
C ALA A 97 22.85 1.76 -1.28
N VAL A 98 22.10 0.69 -0.99
CA VAL A 98 20.69 0.80 -0.57
C VAL A 98 20.56 1.52 0.78
N ALA A 99 21.44 1.19 1.72
CA ALA A 99 21.48 1.86 3.02
C ALA A 99 21.83 3.36 2.91
N GLU A 100 22.80 3.73 2.06
CA GLU A 100 23.13 5.14 1.75
C GLU A 100 21.95 5.88 1.11
N ALA A 101 21.25 5.23 0.17
CA ALA A 101 20.02 5.74 -0.43
C ALA A 101 18.85 5.84 0.57
N GLY A 102 19.06 5.47 1.84
CA GLY A 102 18.12 5.64 2.94
C GLY A 102 17.18 4.46 3.16
N GLY A 103 17.31 3.39 2.39
CA GLY A 103 16.58 2.13 2.63
C GLY A 103 17.31 1.24 3.63
N ILE A 104 16.89 -0.03 3.67
CA ILE A 104 17.56 -1.09 4.41
C ILE A 104 18.28 -2.01 3.41
N GLY A 105 19.60 -2.05 3.48
CA GLY A 105 20.42 -2.93 2.65
C GLY A 105 20.62 -4.30 3.28
N ILE A 106 20.45 -5.38 2.52
CA ILE A 106 20.50 -6.76 3.05
C ILE A 106 21.59 -7.57 2.37
N ILE A 107 22.54 -8.07 3.16
CA ILE A 107 23.56 -9.03 2.73
C ILE A 107 22.96 -10.44 2.78
N ALA A 108 23.10 -11.23 1.72
CA ALA A 108 22.63 -12.62 1.72
C ALA A 108 23.73 -13.57 2.22
N ALA A 109 23.47 -14.27 3.32
CA ALA A 109 24.44 -15.19 3.92
C ALA A 109 24.53 -16.55 3.21
N ASN A 110 23.46 -16.96 2.52
CA ASN A 110 23.41 -18.29 1.90
C ASN A 110 24.54 -18.53 0.89
N ALA A 111 25.39 -19.51 1.19
CA ALA A 111 26.60 -19.88 0.42
C ALA A 111 27.53 -18.69 0.11
N ILE A 112 27.53 -17.64 0.95
CA ILE A 112 28.35 -16.44 0.78
C ILE A 112 29.85 -16.74 0.67
N GLY A 113 30.30 -17.83 1.28
CA GLY A 113 31.67 -18.34 1.23
C GLY A 113 32.13 -18.79 -0.15
N MET A 114 31.25 -18.92 -1.16
CA MET A 114 31.64 -19.26 -2.53
C MET A 114 32.53 -18.20 -3.22
N ILE A 115 32.71 -17.04 -2.57
CA ILE A 115 33.70 -16.02 -2.94
C ILE A 115 35.12 -16.32 -2.43
N GLU A 116 35.25 -17.23 -1.47
CA GLU A 116 36.52 -17.60 -0.85
C GLU A 116 37.17 -18.77 -1.61
N LYS A 117 38.52 -18.74 -1.67
CA LYS A 117 39.30 -19.70 -2.47
C LYS A 117 39.26 -21.13 -1.94
N ASP A 118 38.99 -21.31 -0.65
CA ASP A 118 39.00 -22.57 0.10
C ASP A 118 37.59 -23.13 0.33
N TYR A 119 36.55 -22.59 -0.30
CA TYR A 119 35.15 -23.02 -0.09
C TYR A 119 34.92 -24.54 -0.24
N TYR A 120 35.61 -25.20 -1.17
CA TYR A 120 35.49 -26.65 -1.38
C TYR A 120 36.34 -27.50 -0.43
N LYS A 121 37.15 -26.87 0.44
CA LYS A 121 37.86 -27.53 1.53
C LYS A 121 37.03 -27.48 2.81
N ASP A 122 36.51 -26.30 3.14
CA ASP A 122 35.63 -26.08 4.29
C ASP A 122 34.66 -24.93 3.99
N GLY A 123 33.53 -25.27 3.38
CA GLY A 123 32.56 -24.25 2.97
C GLY A 123 31.82 -23.62 4.14
N ARG A 124 31.72 -24.32 5.28
CA ARG A 124 31.14 -23.78 6.51
C ARG A 124 32.01 -22.66 7.05
N ALA A 125 33.30 -22.92 7.27
CA ALA A 125 34.23 -21.89 7.75
C ALA A 125 34.37 -20.73 6.75
N ALA A 126 34.36 -21.04 5.44
CA ALA A 126 34.37 -20.02 4.40
C ALA A 126 33.14 -19.10 4.45
N ASN A 127 31.94 -19.64 4.70
CA ASN A 127 30.72 -18.82 4.85
C ASN A 127 30.85 -17.84 6.03
N LEU A 128 31.25 -18.32 7.21
CA LEU A 128 31.39 -17.47 8.41
C LEU A 128 32.41 -16.35 8.20
N ARG A 129 33.55 -16.66 7.57
CA ARG A 129 34.60 -15.69 7.29
C ARG A 129 34.17 -14.66 6.24
N ALA A 130 33.53 -15.12 5.16
CA ALA A 130 33.02 -14.24 4.11
C ALA A 130 31.93 -13.30 4.62
N LEU A 131 30.97 -13.82 5.41
CA LEU A 131 29.90 -13.01 6.01
C LEU A 131 30.47 -11.88 6.87
N ARG A 132 31.37 -12.21 7.80
CA ARG A 132 32.05 -11.22 8.65
C ARG A 132 32.76 -10.14 7.82
N LYS A 133 33.46 -10.55 6.76
CA LYS A 133 34.18 -9.62 5.87
C LYS A 133 33.22 -8.69 5.13
N GLU A 134 32.11 -9.20 4.62
CA GLU A 134 31.13 -8.39 3.88
C GLU A 134 30.34 -7.46 4.79
N ILE A 135 29.95 -7.88 6.00
CA ILE A 135 29.33 -6.98 7.00
C ILE A 135 30.27 -5.79 7.30
N ARG A 136 31.54 -6.07 7.61
CA ARG A 136 32.54 -5.02 7.90
C ARG A 136 32.79 -4.10 6.71
N LYS A 137 32.79 -4.63 5.48
CA LYS A 137 32.93 -3.81 4.26
C LYS A 137 31.73 -2.91 4.05
N ALA A 138 30.51 -3.43 4.22
CA ALA A 138 29.29 -2.65 4.07
C ALA A 138 29.24 -1.52 5.11
N ARG A 139 29.50 -1.84 6.39
CA ARG A 139 29.50 -0.87 7.47
C ARG A 139 30.55 0.23 7.31
N LYS A 140 31.68 -0.04 6.63
CA LYS A 140 32.67 1.01 6.29
C LYS A 140 32.20 2.01 5.24
N LYS A 141 31.17 1.67 4.47
CA LYS A 141 30.64 2.50 3.38
C LYS A 141 29.39 3.29 3.79
N THR A 142 28.75 2.93 4.89
CA THR A 142 27.46 3.52 5.28
C THR A 142 27.19 3.46 6.78
N ASP A 143 26.57 4.53 7.29
CA ASP A 143 25.95 4.59 8.61
C ASP A 143 24.44 4.27 8.56
N GLY A 144 23.91 3.94 7.38
CA GLY A 144 22.51 3.53 7.18
C GLY A 144 22.21 2.14 7.73
N VAL A 145 20.95 1.69 7.61
CA VAL A 145 20.52 0.43 8.20
C VAL A 145 20.95 -0.75 7.32
N LEU A 146 21.66 -1.70 7.92
CA LEU A 146 22.14 -2.92 7.28
C LEU A 146 21.55 -4.16 7.97
N GLY A 147 21.15 -5.12 7.17
CA GLY A 147 20.70 -6.43 7.64
C GLY A 147 21.43 -7.59 6.97
N VAL A 148 21.21 -8.78 7.51
CA VAL A 148 21.65 -10.04 6.90
C VAL A 148 20.44 -10.96 6.72
N ASN A 149 20.30 -11.55 5.54
CA ASN A 149 19.33 -12.61 5.29
C ASN A 149 19.98 -13.98 5.49
N ILE A 150 19.37 -14.81 6.34
CA ILE A 150 19.81 -16.17 6.64
C ILE A 150 18.64 -17.13 6.43
N MET A 151 18.89 -18.22 5.71
CA MET A 151 17.91 -19.29 5.55
C MET A 151 17.89 -20.17 6.79
N VAL A 152 16.72 -20.39 7.40
CA VAL A 152 16.56 -21.29 8.55
C VAL A 152 16.93 -22.73 8.20
N ALA A 153 16.74 -23.14 6.94
CA ALA A 153 17.01 -24.50 6.48
C ALA A 153 18.50 -24.87 6.34
N VAL A 154 19.44 -23.91 6.36
CA VAL A 154 20.87 -24.22 6.16
C VAL A 154 21.51 -24.77 7.42
N ASN A 155 22.44 -25.72 7.24
CA ASN A 155 23.11 -26.41 8.34
C ASN A 155 24.06 -25.52 9.16
N ASP A 156 24.39 -24.34 8.67
CA ASP A 156 25.19 -23.31 9.35
C ASP A 156 24.35 -22.11 9.82
N PHE A 157 23.02 -22.25 9.92
CA PHE A 157 22.10 -21.18 10.32
C PHE A 157 22.50 -20.50 11.64
N HIS A 158 22.77 -21.28 12.68
CA HIS A 158 23.11 -20.74 14.00
C HIS A 158 24.46 -20.04 13.99
N GLU A 159 25.48 -20.59 13.32
CA GLU A 159 26.79 -19.94 13.24
C GLU A 159 26.75 -18.64 12.42
N LEU A 160 25.97 -18.60 11.33
CA LEU A 160 25.78 -17.37 10.55
C LEU A 160 25.07 -16.30 11.38
N MET A 161 24.09 -16.70 12.20
CA MET A 161 23.41 -15.82 13.13
C MET A 161 24.35 -15.30 14.21
N ASP A 162 25.20 -16.17 14.78
CA ASP A 162 26.22 -15.76 15.76
C ASP A 162 27.20 -14.74 15.20
N VAL A 163 27.73 -14.98 13.99
CA VAL A 163 28.60 -14.01 13.30
C VAL A 163 27.88 -12.67 13.10
N SER A 164 26.61 -12.71 12.69
CA SER A 164 25.82 -11.49 12.45
C SER A 164 25.60 -10.69 13.73
N ILE A 165 25.34 -11.37 14.86
CA ILE A 165 25.16 -10.75 16.18
C ILE A 165 26.48 -10.20 16.72
N GLU A 166 27.57 -10.96 16.61
CA GLU A 166 28.91 -10.52 17.03
C GLU A 166 29.38 -9.26 16.29
N GLU A 167 29.07 -9.18 15.00
CA GLU A 167 29.36 -8.00 14.18
C GLU A 167 28.32 -6.88 14.33
N LYS A 168 27.33 -7.06 15.23
CA LYS A 168 26.28 -6.08 15.56
C LYS A 168 25.54 -5.55 14.33
N ILE A 169 25.12 -6.47 13.45
CA ILE A 169 24.22 -6.12 12.35
C ILE A 169 22.92 -5.51 12.91
N ASP A 170 22.27 -4.60 12.18
CA ASP A 170 21.08 -3.94 12.72
C ASP A 170 19.88 -4.90 12.77
N LEU A 171 19.74 -5.77 11.75
CA LEU A 171 18.67 -6.76 11.71
C LEU A 171 19.06 -8.06 10.99
N ILE A 172 18.37 -9.15 11.35
CA ILE A 172 18.48 -10.45 10.71
C ILE A 172 17.12 -10.82 10.12
N VAL A 173 17.09 -10.99 8.80
CA VAL A 173 15.95 -11.49 8.06
C VAL A 173 16.02 -13.01 7.94
N MET A 174 14.99 -13.72 8.39
CA MET A 174 15.00 -15.19 8.46
C MET A 174 13.98 -15.78 7.48
N GLY A 175 14.45 -16.43 6.43
CA GLY A 175 13.61 -17.06 5.40
C GLY A 175 13.76 -18.58 5.33
N ALA A 176 13.06 -19.21 4.39
CA ALA A 176 13.16 -20.64 4.09
C ALA A 176 13.03 -21.57 5.32
N GLY A 177 12.02 -21.33 6.15
CA GLY A 177 11.70 -22.12 7.34
C GLY A 177 11.00 -21.29 8.41
N LEU A 178 10.64 -21.93 9.53
CA LEU A 178 10.02 -21.25 10.66
C LEU A 178 11.07 -20.98 11.75
N PRO A 179 11.49 -19.72 11.97
CA PRO A 179 12.45 -19.39 13.03
C PRO A 179 11.72 -19.44 14.38
N ILE A 180 11.60 -20.62 14.99
CA ILE A 180 10.83 -20.81 16.24
C ILE A 180 11.71 -21.23 17.41
N LYS A 181 12.59 -22.21 17.22
CA LYS A 181 13.38 -22.81 18.30
C LYS A 181 14.86 -22.45 18.17
N ASP A 182 15.58 -22.56 19.28
CA ASP A 182 17.03 -22.44 19.36
C ASP A 182 17.56 -21.10 18.84
N LEU A 183 16.75 -20.04 18.98
CA LEU A 183 17.14 -18.69 18.62
C LEU A 183 17.77 -17.99 19.83
N PRO A 184 18.93 -17.32 19.67
CA PRO A 184 19.61 -16.60 20.73
C PRO A 184 18.96 -15.21 20.94
N VAL A 185 17.66 -15.17 21.23
CA VAL A 185 16.87 -13.91 21.32
C VAL A 185 17.47 -12.96 22.35
N GLU A 186 17.89 -13.46 23.52
CA GLU A 186 18.56 -12.64 24.55
C GLU A 186 19.83 -11.96 24.00
N LYS A 187 20.73 -12.74 23.38
CA LYS A 187 21.96 -12.22 22.74
C LYS A 187 21.65 -11.19 21.64
N MET A 188 20.58 -11.39 20.87
CA MET A 188 20.13 -10.42 19.87
C MET A 188 19.70 -9.11 20.55
N ARG A 189 18.92 -9.16 21.63
CA ARG A 189 18.49 -7.96 22.38
C ARG A 189 19.68 -7.22 23.00
N GLU A 190 20.60 -7.92 23.64
CA GLU A 190 21.82 -7.35 24.22
C GLU A 190 22.67 -6.58 23.19
N ASN A 191 22.69 -7.07 21.94
CA ASN A 191 23.44 -6.45 20.84
C ASN A 191 22.58 -5.55 19.95
N ASN A 192 21.34 -5.25 20.36
CA ASN A 192 20.39 -4.40 19.63
C ASN A 192 20.04 -4.90 18.21
N VAL A 193 20.16 -6.21 17.95
CA VAL A 193 19.86 -6.85 16.65
C VAL A 193 18.36 -7.15 16.56
N LYS A 194 17.71 -6.71 15.48
CA LYS A 194 16.28 -6.95 15.23
C LYS A 194 16.04 -8.27 14.50
N ALA A 195 14.94 -8.95 14.85
CA ALA A 195 14.53 -10.21 14.26
C ALA A 195 13.36 -10.00 13.30
N VAL A 196 13.52 -10.43 12.04
CA VAL A 196 12.52 -10.22 10.98
C VAL A 196 12.27 -11.53 10.21
N PRO A 197 11.28 -12.36 10.62
CA PRO A 197 10.88 -13.53 9.84
C PRO A 197 10.26 -13.15 8.49
N ILE A 198 10.52 -13.99 7.47
CA ILE A 198 9.77 -14.03 6.22
C ILE A 198 8.65 -15.07 6.34
N VAL A 199 7.44 -14.70 5.94
CA VAL A 199 6.24 -15.55 5.99
C VAL A 199 5.50 -15.56 4.65
N SER A 200 4.74 -16.62 4.39
CA SER A 200 3.88 -16.76 3.21
C SER A 200 2.38 -16.84 3.53
N SER A 201 1.99 -16.71 4.79
CA SER A 201 0.57 -16.74 5.20
C SER A 201 0.32 -16.13 6.57
N VAL A 202 -0.91 -15.69 6.83
CA VAL A 202 -1.39 -15.26 8.16
C VAL A 202 -1.14 -16.34 9.22
N ARG A 203 -1.43 -17.60 8.88
CA ARG A 203 -1.22 -18.75 9.78
C ARG A 203 0.23 -18.90 10.21
N ALA A 204 1.19 -18.73 9.28
CA ALA A 204 2.61 -18.80 9.60
C ALA A 204 3.02 -17.65 10.52
N THR A 205 2.53 -16.43 10.27
CA THR A 205 2.73 -15.26 11.15
C THR A 205 2.25 -15.56 12.57
N GLU A 206 0.98 -15.92 12.74
CA GLU A 206 0.42 -16.20 14.07
C GLU A 206 1.17 -17.30 14.82
N LEU A 207 1.59 -18.34 14.10
CA LEU A 207 2.37 -19.43 14.69
C LEU A 207 3.72 -18.93 15.20
N ILE A 208 4.48 -18.19 14.40
CA ILE A 208 5.79 -17.67 14.79
C ILE A 208 5.64 -16.75 16.00
N PHE A 209 4.76 -15.76 15.95
CA PHE A 209 4.60 -14.78 17.04
C PHE A 209 4.11 -15.43 18.34
N ARG A 210 3.16 -16.36 18.28
CA ARG A 210 2.68 -17.12 19.45
C ARG A 210 3.78 -17.99 20.06
N MET A 211 4.59 -18.63 19.23
CA MET A 211 5.66 -19.49 19.71
C MET A 211 6.82 -18.69 20.29
N TRP A 212 7.16 -17.54 19.69
CA TRP A 212 8.13 -16.61 20.25
C TRP A 212 7.71 -16.13 21.63
N LYS A 213 6.45 -15.69 21.78
CA LYS A 213 5.88 -15.31 23.08
C LYS A 213 6.04 -16.45 24.10
N LYS A 214 5.69 -17.68 23.69
CA LYS A 214 5.73 -18.84 24.60
C LYS A 214 7.15 -19.24 25.00
N ILE A 215 8.11 -19.20 24.08
CA ILE A 215 9.47 -19.74 24.29
C ILE A 215 10.40 -18.67 24.87
N TYR A 216 10.32 -17.44 24.38
CA TYR A 216 11.27 -16.36 24.69
C TYR A 216 10.66 -15.23 25.52
N ASN A 217 9.34 -15.24 25.76
CA ASN A 217 8.62 -14.11 26.32
C ASN A 217 8.89 -12.80 25.54
N ASP A 218 8.95 -12.92 24.21
CA ASP A 218 9.28 -11.85 23.27
C ASP A 218 8.55 -12.11 21.94
N VAL A 219 8.61 -11.17 21.00
CA VAL A 219 8.08 -11.28 19.63
C VAL A 219 9.10 -10.76 18.61
N PRO A 220 9.01 -11.17 17.34
CA PRO A 220 9.80 -10.54 16.27
C PRO A 220 9.55 -9.02 16.18
N ASP A 221 10.53 -8.28 15.66
CA ASP A 221 10.49 -6.81 15.60
C ASP A 221 9.77 -6.28 14.35
N ALA A 222 9.63 -7.11 13.33
CA ALA A 222 8.89 -6.85 12.10
C ALA A 222 8.57 -8.19 11.42
N VAL A 223 7.77 -8.17 10.35
CA VAL A 223 7.57 -9.36 9.50
C VAL A 223 7.64 -8.97 8.03
N VAL A 224 8.28 -9.80 7.22
CA VAL A 224 8.23 -9.70 5.76
C VAL A 224 7.22 -10.72 5.25
N PHE A 225 6.17 -10.26 4.58
CA PHE A 225 5.36 -11.14 3.75
C PHE A 225 6.01 -11.26 2.38
N GLU A 226 6.27 -12.48 1.91
CA GLU A 226 6.75 -12.74 0.57
C GLU A 226 5.66 -13.44 -0.23
N GLY A 227 5.06 -12.73 -1.19
CA GLY A 227 4.00 -13.22 -2.06
C GLY A 227 4.49 -14.05 -3.27
N PRO A 228 3.57 -14.71 -3.98
CA PRO A 228 3.89 -15.70 -5.02
C PRO A 228 4.54 -15.12 -6.29
N LEU A 229 4.47 -13.80 -6.49
CA LEU A 229 5.15 -13.10 -7.59
C LEU A 229 6.65 -12.83 -7.33
N ALA A 230 7.17 -13.22 -6.16
CA ALA A 230 8.59 -13.14 -5.83
C ALA A 230 9.46 -13.99 -6.76
N GLY A 231 10.76 -13.65 -6.82
CA GLY A 231 11.79 -14.44 -7.47
C GLY A 231 12.48 -15.35 -6.47
N GLY A 232 13.18 -16.39 -6.95
CA GLY A 232 13.80 -17.36 -6.04
C GLY A 232 12.84 -18.47 -5.67
N HIS A 233 13.13 -19.18 -4.59
CA HIS A 233 12.22 -20.19 -4.06
C HIS A 233 10.96 -19.55 -3.50
N ILE A 234 9.80 -20.12 -3.83
CA ILE A 234 8.50 -19.56 -3.47
C ILE A 234 7.85 -20.41 -2.37
N GLY A 235 7.26 -19.76 -1.37
CA GLY A 235 6.59 -20.39 -0.23
C GLY A 235 5.17 -20.91 -0.51
N PHE A 236 4.85 -21.21 -1.76
CA PHE A 236 3.51 -21.56 -2.27
C PHE A 236 3.58 -22.79 -3.18
N SER A 237 2.52 -23.61 -3.22
CA SER A 237 2.40 -24.70 -4.19
C SER A 237 2.11 -24.15 -5.60
N GLU A 238 2.30 -24.96 -6.64
CA GLU A 238 2.08 -24.52 -8.03
C GLU A 238 0.65 -24.00 -8.25
N GLU A 239 -0.34 -24.63 -7.61
CA GLU A 239 -1.74 -24.22 -7.70
C GLU A 239 -2.03 -22.89 -7.00
N GLN A 240 -1.22 -22.51 -6.02
CA GLN A 240 -1.38 -21.28 -5.24
C GLN A 240 -0.72 -20.06 -5.89
N ILE A 241 0.21 -20.27 -6.83
CA ILE A 241 1.04 -19.18 -7.37
C ILE A 241 0.19 -18.13 -8.11
N ASP A 242 -0.77 -18.58 -8.90
CA ASP A 242 -1.63 -17.71 -9.72
C ASP A 242 -3.01 -17.46 -9.09
N ASP A 243 -3.27 -18.02 -7.90
CA ASP A 243 -4.53 -17.85 -7.20
C ASP A 243 -4.59 -16.45 -6.54
N PRO A 244 -5.60 -15.61 -6.86
CA PRO A 244 -5.79 -14.29 -6.25
C PRO A 244 -5.83 -14.30 -4.71
N ALA A 245 -6.26 -15.41 -4.10
CA ALA A 245 -6.38 -15.53 -2.64
C ALA A 245 -5.02 -15.53 -1.91
N PHE A 246 -3.92 -15.78 -2.63
CA PHE A 246 -2.56 -15.84 -2.06
C PHE A 246 -1.71 -14.61 -2.42
N GLN A 247 -2.27 -13.66 -3.16
CA GLN A 247 -1.57 -12.44 -3.57
C GLN A 247 -1.43 -11.46 -2.39
N VAL A 248 -0.56 -10.46 -2.58
CA VAL A 248 -0.22 -9.44 -1.59
C VAL A 248 -1.48 -8.72 -1.09
N GLU A 249 -2.39 -8.38 -2.00
CA GLU A 249 -3.65 -7.68 -1.75
C GLU A 249 -4.59 -8.47 -0.83
N ALA A 250 -4.55 -9.79 -0.91
CA ALA A 250 -5.40 -10.67 -0.12
C ALA A 250 -4.82 -10.97 1.28
N ILE A 251 -3.50 -11.15 1.38
CA ILE A 251 -2.87 -11.68 2.60
C ILE A 251 -2.37 -10.58 3.55
N VAL A 252 -1.82 -9.48 3.02
CA VAL A 252 -1.22 -8.42 3.85
C VAL A 252 -2.21 -7.85 4.89
N PRO A 253 -3.46 -7.51 4.55
CA PRO A 253 -4.41 -7.03 5.55
C PRO A 253 -4.63 -8.03 6.70
N GLY A 254 -4.71 -9.33 6.38
CA GLY A 254 -4.86 -10.38 7.39
C GLY A 254 -3.65 -10.51 8.31
N ILE A 255 -2.43 -10.29 7.80
CA ILE A 255 -1.20 -10.27 8.62
C ILE A 255 -1.21 -9.06 9.55
N VAL A 256 -1.58 -7.87 9.05
CA VAL A 256 -1.67 -6.65 9.87
C VAL A 256 -2.64 -6.86 11.04
N GLU A 257 -3.84 -7.39 10.77
CA GLU A 257 -4.82 -7.68 11.83
C GLU A 257 -4.32 -8.74 12.82
N ALA A 258 -3.64 -9.80 12.34
CA ALA A 258 -3.11 -10.85 13.20
C ALA A 258 -2.01 -10.37 14.16
N LEU A 259 -1.34 -9.26 13.86
CA LEU A 259 -0.27 -8.70 14.68
C LEU A 259 -0.75 -7.77 15.79
N LYS A 260 -1.92 -7.13 15.64
CA LYS A 260 -2.44 -6.16 16.62
C LYS A 260 -2.44 -6.67 18.07
N PRO A 261 -2.90 -7.91 18.38
CA PRO A 261 -2.88 -8.40 19.76
C PRO A 261 -1.46 -8.48 20.36
N PHE A 262 -0.45 -8.76 19.52
CA PHE A 262 0.95 -8.79 19.95
C PHE A 262 1.50 -7.37 20.12
N GLU A 263 1.11 -6.42 19.28
CA GLU A 263 1.49 -5.01 19.43
C GLU A 263 0.93 -4.42 20.74
N GLU A 264 -0.34 -4.71 21.06
CA GLU A 264 -1.00 -4.29 22.30
C GLU A 264 -0.34 -4.90 23.53
N GLU A 265 -0.05 -6.20 23.50
CA GLU A 265 0.55 -6.91 24.63
C GLU A 265 2.00 -6.49 24.90
N PHE A 266 2.81 -6.32 23.85
CA PHE A 266 4.23 -5.96 23.97
C PHE A 266 4.49 -4.45 23.92
N GLY A 267 3.44 -3.63 23.74
CA GLY A 267 3.51 -2.17 23.77
C GLY A 267 4.39 -1.56 22.69
N ARG A 268 4.53 -2.22 21.53
CA ARG A 268 5.36 -1.74 20.41
C ARG A 268 4.76 -2.13 19.06
N SER A 269 4.97 -1.29 18.05
CA SER A 269 4.54 -1.60 16.69
C SER A 269 5.43 -2.66 16.04
N ILE A 270 4.81 -3.51 15.23
CA ILE A 270 5.41 -4.59 14.45
C ILE A 270 5.07 -4.32 12.98
N PRO A 271 5.92 -3.60 12.23
CA PRO A 271 5.64 -3.26 10.84
C PRO A 271 5.58 -4.52 9.96
N VAL A 272 4.63 -4.50 9.03
CA VAL A 272 4.53 -5.48 7.95
C VAL A 272 5.22 -4.94 6.72
N ILE A 273 6.19 -5.68 6.21
CA ILE A 273 6.91 -5.38 4.97
C ILE A 273 6.38 -6.30 3.87
N ALA A 274 5.76 -5.72 2.84
CA ALA A 274 5.18 -6.47 1.73
C ALA A 274 6.21 -6.73 0.62
N GLY A 275 6.37 -7.97 0.20
CA GLY A 275 7.28 -8.37 -0.87
C GLY A 275 6.62 -9.34 -1.85
N GLY A 276 7.22 -9.45 -3.04
CA GLY A 276 6.69 -10.24 -4.16
C GLY A 276 5.83 -9.37 -5.09
N GLY A 277 6.28 -9.19 -6.34
CA GLY A 277 5.53 -8.45 -7.36
C GLY A 277 5.69 -6.92 -7.32
N VAL A 278 6.01 -6.30 -6.17
CA VAL A 278 6.24 -4.83 -6.08
C VAL A 278 7.36 -4.40 -7.03
N PHE A 279 7.05 -3.47 -7.95
CA PHE A 279 8.00 -3.06 -8.99
C PHE A 279 8.13 -1.54 -9.12
N THR A 280 7.05 -0.77 -8.96
CA THR A 280 6.99 0.69 -9.19
C THR A 280 6.64 1.45 -7.91
N GLY A 281 6.81 2.77 -7.93
CA GLY A 281 6.34 3.64 -6.85
C GLY A 281 4.82 3.59 -6.63
N GLU A 282 4.04 3.37 -7.69
CA GLU A 282 2.59 3.12 -7.58
C GLU A 282 2.30 1.83 -6.80
N ASP A 283 3.04 0.75 -7.07
CA ASP A 283 2.87 -0.51 -6.32
C ASP A 283 3.14 -0.28 -4.82
N ILE A 284 4.20 0.48 -4.48
CA ILE A 284 4.54 0.86 -3.10
C ILE A 284 3.38 1.64 -2.46
N HIS A 285 2.82 2.61 -3.17
CA HIS A 285 1.67 3.36 -2.68
C HIS A 285 0.47 2.45 -2.41
N ASN A 286 0.16 1.55 -3.34
CA ASN A 286 -0.98 0.64 -3.24
C ASN A 286 -0.84 -0.34 -2.07
N VAL A 287 0.35 -0.91 -1.83
CA VAL A 287 0.54 -1.83 -0.71
C VAL A 287 0.48 -1.13 0.66
N PHE A 288 0.79 0.16 0.75
CA PHE A 288 0.57 0.91 2.00
C PHE A 288 -0.92 1.11 2.30
N GLN A 289 -1.78 1.17 1.28
CA GLN A 289 -3.24 1.18 1.51
C GLN A 289 -3.75 -0.14 2.11
N LEU A 290 -2.97 -1.22 2.00
CA LEU A 290 -3.27 -2.52 2.63
C LEU A 290 -2.79 -2.60 4.10
N GLY A 291 -2.11 -1.56 4.61
CA GLY A 291 -1.55 -1.52 5.96
C GLY A 291 -0.08 -1.94 6.07
N ALA A 292 0.60 -2.23 4.95
CA ALA A 292 2.05 -2.42 4.98
C ALA A 292 2.78 -1.13 5.38
N SER A 293 3.88 -1.26 6.13
CA SER A 293 4.74 -0.14 6.54
C SER A 293 6.00 0.01 5.68
N GLY A 294 6.28 -0.99 4.84
CA GLY A 294 7.42 -1.01 3.94
C GLY A 294 7.27 -2.06 2.84
N VAL A 295 8.23 -2.08 1.92
CA VAL A 295 8.29 -3.06 0.84
C VAL A 295 9.62 -3.79 0.79
N GLN A 296 9.58 -5.08 0.47
CA GLN A 296 10.78 -5.85 0.15
C GLN A 296 10.86 -6.07 -1.37
N MET A 297 11.94 -5.56 -1.98
CA MET A 297 12.15 -5.62 -3.42
C MET A 297 13.48 -6.29 -3.74
N GLY A 298 13.45 -7.36 -4.55
CA GLY A 298 14.64 -8.05 -5.03
C GLY A 298 14.97 -7.68 -6.48
N THR A 299 14.10 -8.09 -7.40
CA THR A 299 14.30 -7.98 -8.86
C THR A 299 14.73 -6.61 -9.36
N ARG A 300 14.11 -5.51 -8.87
CA ARG A 300 14.50 -4.15 -9.26
C ARG A 300 15.95 -3.80 -8.90
N PHE A 301 16.48 -4.36 -7.82
CA PHE A 301 17.82 -4.06 -7.32
C PHE A 301 18.91 -4.90 -7.99
N VAL A 302 18.56 -5.90 -8.80
CA VAL A 302 19.56 -6.76 -9.45
C VAL A 302 20.25 -6.04 -10.61
N ALA A 303 19.49 -5.33 -11.44
CA ALA A 303 20.02 -4.51 -12.53
C ALA A 303 20.43 -3.13 -12.01
N THR A 304 21.24 -3.12 -10.95
CA THR A 304 21.87 -1.90 -10.46
C THR A 304 23.38 -1.94 -10.57
N ASP A 305 24.03 -0.79 -10.70
CA ASP A 305 25.49 -0.69 -10.80
C ASP A 305 26.17 -1.36 -9.59
N GLU A 306 25.60 -1.18 -8.40
CA GLU A 306 26.16 -1.63 -7.13
C GLU A 306 25.85 -3.09 -6.80
N CYS A 307 24.96 -3.76 -7.56
CA CYS A 307 24.75 -5.20 -7.46
C CYS A 307 26.09 -5.97 -7.63
N ASP A 308 26.38 -6.89 -6.72
CA ASP A 308 27.69 -7.55 -6.59
C ASP A 308 27.91 -8.71 -7.58
N ALA A 309 26.94 -8.92 -8.48
CA ALA A 309 27.02 -9.89 -9.57
C ALA A 309 27.77 -9.32 -10.78
N ASP A 310 28.29 -10.21 -11.61
CA ASP A 310 28.89 -9.87 -12.90
C ASP A 310 27.86 -9.14 -13.79
N GLU A 311 28.33 -8.19 -14.59
CA GLU A 311 27.48 -7.40 -15.48
C GLU A 311 26.65 -8.30 -16.43
N LYS A 312 27.21 -9.42 -16.89
CA LYS A 312 26.46 -10.38 -17.73
C LYS A 312 25.28 -11.02 -17.00
N PHE A 313 25.35 -11.17 -15.68
CA PHE A 313 24.21 -11.63 -14.88
C PHE A 313 23.11 -10.57 -14.86
N LYS A 314 23.49 -9.30 -14.63
CA LYS A 314 22.53 -8.18 -14.61
C LYS A 314 21.85 -8.00 -15.97
N GLN A 315 22.62 -8.13 -17.06
CA GLN A 315 22.13 -8.03 -18.42
C GLN A 315 21.02 -9.06 -18.73
N THR A 316 21.00 -10.22 -18.08
CA THR A 316 19.90 -11.17 -18.29
C THR A 316 18.53 -10.64 -17.86
N TYR A 317 18.46 -9.71 -16.91
CA TYR A 317 17.20 -9.06 -16.53
C TYR A 317 16.76 -8.03 -17.57
N VAL A 318 17.71 -7.35 -18.20
CA VAL A 318 17.46 -6.36 -19.25
C VAL A 318 17.01 -7.04 -20.54
N ASP A 319 17.59 -8.19 -20.86
CA ASP A 319 17.37 -8.88 -22.13
C ASP A 319 16.20 -9.87 -22.09
N CYS A 320 15.63 -10.17 -20.91
CA CYS A 320 14.62 -11.22 -20.81
C CYS A 320 13.24 -10.78 -21.29
N THR A 321 12.51 -11.71 -21.89
CA THR A 321 11.12 -11.51 -22.31
C THR A 321 10.14 -12.06 -21.27
N PRO A 322 8.86 -11.62 -21.30
CA PRO A 322 7.83 -12.15 -20.40
C PRO A 322 7.73 -13.68 -20.42
N GLU A 323 7.86 -14.29 -21.60
CA GLU A 323 7.71 -15.73 -21.83
C GLU A 323 8.86 -16.55 -21.22
N GLN A 324 10.01 -15.92 -20.97
CA GLN A 324 11.13 -16.56 -20.30
C GLN A 324 10.95 -16.61 -18.79
N ILE A 325 10.05 -15.81 -18.20
CA ILE A 325 9.82 -15.83 -16.75
C ILE A 325 8.91 -17.00 -16.41
N GLY A 326 9.41 -17.95 -15.62
CA GLY A 326 8.63 -19.13 -15.29
C GLY A 326 9.03 -19.81 -13.99
N ILE A 327 8.16 -20.71 -13.56
CA ILE A 327 8.40 -21.58 -12.42
C ILE A 327 9.28 -22.75 -12.87
N ILE A 328 10.30 -23.03 -12.06
CA ILE A 328 11.21 -24.16 -12.22
C ILE A 328 11.12 -25.06 -11.01
N LYS A 329 11.34 -26.36 -11.25
CA LYS A 329 11.48 -27.33 -10.17
C LYS A 329 12.94 -27.38 -9.73
N SER A 330 13.22 -26.84 -8.55
CA SER A 330 14.58 -26.85 -8.03
C SER A 330 15.04 -28.28 -7.66
N PRO A 331 16.35 -28.58 -7.65
CA PRO A 331 16.88 -29.90 -7.29
C PRO A 331 16.63 -30.27 -5.82
N VAL A 332 16.16 -29.32 -5.01
CA VAL A 332 15.74 -29.55 -3.62
C VAL A 332 14.23 -29.75 -3.47
N GLY A 333 13.50 -29.85 -4.60
CA GLY A 333 12.08 -30.20 -4.63
C GLY A 333 11.11 -29.04 -4.41
N MET A 334 11.62 -27.81 -4.27
CA MET A 334 10.80 -26.61 -4.07
C MET A 334 10.60 -25.85 -5.40
N PRO A 335 9.41 -25.27 -5.63
CA PRO A 335 9.20 -24.32 -6.73
C PRO A 335 10.11 -23.11 -6.58
N GLY A 336 10.64 -22.62 -7.70
CA GLY A 336 11.27 -21.30 -7.73
C GLY A 336 11.02 -20.58 -9.04
N ARG A 337 11.01 -19.25 -9.03
CA ARG A 337 10.79 -18.43 -10.22
C ARG A 337 12.10 -17.89 -10.76
N ALA A 338 12.34 -18.14 -12.04
CA ALA A 338 13.60 -17.85 -12.72
C ALA A 338 13.37 -17.35 -14.15
N ILE A 339 14.40 -16.73 -14.71
CA ILE A 339 14.53 -16.52 -16.15
C ILE A 339 14.96 -17.86 -16.75
N ARG A 340 14.06 -18.49 -17.51
CA ARG A 340 14.27 -19.78 -18.17
C ARG A 340 15.31 -19.61 -19.27
N ASN A 341 16.36 -20.41 -19.18
CA ASN A 341 17.46 -20.46 -20.13
C ASN A 341 17.77 -21.91 -20.51
N GLU A 342 18.73 -22.12 -21.43
CA GLU A 342 19.08 -23.46 -21.88
C GLU A 342 19.55 -24.39 -20.75
N TYR A 343 20.21 -23.85 -19.71
CA TYR A 343 20.64 -24.66 -18.56
C TYR A 343 19.44 -25.26 -17.80
N ILE A 344 18.38 -24.49 -17.58
CA ILE A 344 17.14 -24.98 -16.97
C ILE A 344 16.49 -26.03 -17.88
N LEU A 345 16.36 -25.74 -19.17
CA LEU A 345 15.73 -26.64 -20.14
C LEU A 345 16.46 -27.99 -20.24
N ALA A 346 17.80 -27.96 -20.26
CA ALA A 346 18.64 -29.15 -20.24
C ALA A 346 18.44 -29.97 -18.96
N ALA A 347 18.40 -29.31 -17.79
CA ALA A 347 18.17 -29.99 -16.52
C ALA A 347 16.77 -30.60 -16.42
N GLU A 348 15.75 -29.97 -17.01
CA GLU A 348 14.38 -30.49 -17.12
C GLU A 348 14.29 -31.67 -18.09
N ALA A 349 15.08 -31.66 -19.17
CA ALA A 349 15.25 -32.79 -20.09
C ALA A 349 16.03 -33.97 -19.48
N GLY A 350 16.52 -33.83 -18.24
CA GLY A 350 17.19 -34.89 -17.49
C GLY A 350 18.71 -34.86 -17.59
N GLU A 351 19.32 -33.81 -18.13
CA GLU A 351 20.77 -33.65 -18.09
C GLU A 351 21.27 -33.49 -16.64
N ARG A 352 22.39 -34.16 -16.35
CA ARG A 352 22.98 -34.21 -15.01
C ARG A 352 24.46 -33.83 -15.05
N PRO A 353 24.82 -32.53 -15.07
CA PRO A 353 26.20 -32.13 -15.00
C PRO A 353 26.86 -32.67 -13.73
N SER A 354 28.06 -33.24 -13.87
CA SER A 354 28.83 -33.72 -12.72
C SER A 354 29.19 -32.55 -11.80
N PHE A 355 29.02 -32.73 -10.49
CA PHE A 355 29.43 -31.75 -9.50
C PHE A 355 29.91 -32.42 -8.21
N LYS A 356 30.73 -31.68 -7.46
CA LYS A 356 31.15 -32.08 -6.11
C LYS A 356 30.42 -31.25 -5.07
N CYS A 357 29.69 -31.91 -4.17
CA CYS A 357 29.14 -31.23 -3.00
C CYS A 357 30.29 -30.76 -2.09
N ALA A 358 30.31 -29.47 -1.73
CA ALA A 358 31.39 -28.91 -0.93
C ALA A 358 31.36 -29.40 0.52
N TRP A 359 30.20 -29.35 1.19
CA TRP A 359 30.11 -29.65 2.63
C TRP A 359 28.69 -30.00 3.14
N LYS A 360 27.74 -30.31 2.25
CA LYS A 360 26.32 -30.60 2.59
C LYS A 360 25.65 -29.43 3.35
N CYS A 361 25.41 -28.32 2.65
CA CYS A 361 24.80 -27.12 3.21
C CYS A 361 23.33 -27.29 3.69
N LEU A 362 22.61 -28.29 3.20
CA LEU A 362 21.25 -28.62 3.62
C LEU A 362 21.17 -30.08 4.06
N SER A 363 20.58 -30.35 5.22
CA SER A 363 20.40 -31.72 5.72
C SER A 363 19.51 -32.57 4.81
N SER A 364 18.48 -31.98 4.20
CA SER A 364 17.54 -32.63 3.29
C SER A 364 18.07 -32.85 1.86
N CYS A 365 19.21 -32.25 1.50
CA CYS A 365 19.74 -32.33 0.14
C CYS A 365 20.26 -33.74 -0.18
N LYS A 366 19.76 -34.30 -1.29
CA LYS A 366 20.20 -35.58 -1.86
C LYS A 366 21.14 -35.32 -3.04
N ALA A 367 22.34 -34.81 -2.76
CA ALA A 367 23.28 -34.36 -3.79
C ALA A 367 23.61 -35.45 -4.82
N GLN A 368 23.70 -36.71 -4.41
CA GLN A 368 23.96 -37.84 -5.30
C GLN A 368 22.82 -38.12 -6.30
N ASP A 369 21.58 -37.75 -5.96
CA ASP A 369 20.39 -37.99 -6.79
C ASP A 369 19.95 -36.72 -7.54
N ALA A 370 20.49 -35.56 -7.16
CA ALA A 370 20.13 -34.27 -7.72
C ALA A 370 20.69 -34.10 -9.13
N ASN A 371 19.87 -33.53 -10.04
CA ASN A 371 20.33 -33.25 -11.41
C ASN A 371 21.50 -32.25 -11.44
N TYR A 372 21.53 -31.29 -10.51
CA TYR A 372 22.64 -30.35 -10.34
C TYR A 372 22.66 -29.78 -8.92
N CYS A 373 23.79 -29.18 -8.53
CA CYS A 373 23.87 -28.38 -7.30
C CYS A 373 23.40 -26.95 -7.55
N ILE A 374 22.32 -26.54 -6.89
CA ILE A 374 21.75 -25.21 -7.06
C ILE A 374 22.73 -24.07 -6.68
N SER A 375 23.48 -24.21 -5.58
CA SER A 375 24.46 -23.20 -5.18
C SER A 375 25.57 -23.01 -6.22
N ILE A 376 25.99 -24.09 -6.89
CA ILE A 376 26.99 -24.04 -7.97
C ILE A 376 26.41 -23.35 -9.20
N ALA A 377 25.20 -23.73 -9.62
CA ALA A 377 24.51 -23.10 -10.74
C ALA A 377 24.32 -21.59 -10.52
N LEU A 378 23.85 -21.18 -9.35
CA LEU A 378 23.66 -19.76 -9.01
C LEU A 378 24.99 -19.00 -8.95
N ASN A 379 26.04 -19.58 -8.37
CA ASN A 379 27.37 -18.96 -8.34
C ASN A 379 28.02 -18.84 -9.73
N ASN A 380 27.76 -19.80 -10.62
CA ASN A 380 28.20 -19.71 -12.01
C ASN A 380 27.50 -18.55 -12.72
N ALA A 381 26.18 -18.47 -12.61
CA ALA A 381 25.41 -17.37 -13.18
C ALA A 381 25.88 -16.01 -12.64
N ARG A 382 26.05 -15.88 -11.32
CA ARG A 382 26.60 -14.68 -10.68
C ARG A 382 27.93 -14.23 -11.29
N LYS A 383 28.80 -15.17 -11.67
CA LYS A 383 30.12 -14.90 -12.28
C LYS A 383 30.05 -14.70 -13.80
N GLY A 384 28.87 -14.42 -14.34
CA GLY A 384 28.64 -14.20 -15.77
C GLY A 384 28.63 -15.47 -16.61
N LYS A 385 28.70 -16.66 -16.00
CA LYS A 385 28.62 -17.95 -16.69
C LYS A 385 27.17 -18.44 -16.73
N VAL A 386 26.30 -17.64 -17.35
CA VAL A 386 24.84 -17.85 -17.36
C VAL A 386 24.46 -19.16 -18.06
N ASN A 387 25.24 -19.64 -19.02
CA ASN A 387 25.03 -20.94 -19.67
C ASN A 387 25.42 -22.16 -18.79
N GLN A 388 26.06 -21.94 -17.65
CA GLN A 388 26.42 -22.99 -16.68
C GLN A 388 25.64 -22.83 -15.36
N GLY A 389 24.51 -22.12 -15.43
CA GLY A 389 23.72 -21.74 -14.28
C GLY A 389 22.38 -21.14 -14.71
N PHE A 390 21.69 -20.51 -13.78
CA PHE A 390 20.45 -19.81 -14.09
C PHE A 390 20.24 -18.64 -13.13
N VAL A 391 19.24 -17.82 -13.45
CA VAL A 391 18.99 -16.54 -12.78
C VAL A 391 17.59 -16.58 -12.17
N PHE A 392 17.52 -16.52 -10.84
CA PHE A 392 16.24 -16.36 -10.14
C PHE A 392 15.68 -14.95 -10.34
N ALA A 393 14.39 -14.82 -10.63
CA ALA A 393 13.80 -13.53 -10.92
C ALA A 393 12.30 -13.51 -10.61
N GLY A 394 11.78 -12.36 -10.19
CA GLY A 394 10.36 -12.17 -9.92
C GLY A 394 9.55 -12.09 -11.21
N ALA A 395 8.22 -12.13 -11.07
CA ALA A 395 7.28 -12.13 -12.21
C ALA A 395 7.49 -10.93 -13.15
N ASN A 396 7.91 -9.80 -12.59
CA ASN A 396 8.08 -8.53 -13.30
C ASN A 396 9.49 -8.31 -13.87
N ALA A 397 10.37 -9.32 -13.91
CA ALA A 397 11.77 -9.14 -14.31
C ALA A 397 11.93 -8.58 -15.74
N TYR A 398 11.10 -9.03 -16.68
CA TYR A 398 11.09 -8.56 -18.07
C TYR A 398 10.79 -7.05 -18.24
N ARG A 399 10.35 -6.38 -17.17
CA ARG A 399 10.07 -4.94 -17.18
C ARG A 399 11.32 -4.11 -16.89
N VAL A 400 12.43 -4.74 -16.55
CA VAL A 400 13.73 -4.07 -16.38
C VAL A 400 14.33 -3.83 -17.75
N THR A 401 14.60 -2.58 -18.11
CA THR A 401 15.06 -2.21 -19.46
C THR A 401 16.49 -1.69 -19.50
N GLU A 402 17.10 -1.42 -18.35
CA GLU A 402 18.45 -0.88 -18.24
C GLU A 402 19.06 -1.18 -16.86
N ILE A 403 20.39 -1.09 -16.77
CA ILE A 403 21.13 -1.14 -15.51
C ILE A 403 21.31 0.30 -15.03
N VAL A 404 20.92 0.58 -13.78
CA VAL A 404 20.90 1.95 -13.23
C VAL A 404 21.57 2.04 -11.86
N PRO A 405 22.07 3.21 -11.43
CA PRO A 405 22.52 3.39 -10.04
C PRO A 405 21.38 3.15 -9.04
N VAL A 406 21.67 2.57 -7.88
CA VAL A 406 20.68 2.41 -6.78
C VAL A 406 20.01 3.74 -6.43
N ALA A 407 20.77 4.85 -6.41
CA ALA A 407 20.23 6.16 -6.11
C ALA A 407 19.16 6.61 -7.13
N SER A 408 19.39 6.35 -8.42
CA SER A 408 18.44 6.65 -9.49
C SER A 408 17.17 5.80 -9.37
N LEU A 409 17.32 4.50 -9.10
CA LEU A 409 16.19 3.60 -8.86
C LEU A 409 15.33 4.06 -7.67
N VAL A 410 15.94 4.41 -6.54
CA VAL A 410 15.21 4.91 -5.38
C VAL A 410 14.53 6.24 -5.70
N GLY A 411 15.18 7.13 -6.45
CA GLY A 411 14.56 8.37 -6.95
C GLY A 411 13.31 8.10 -7.79
N GLU A 412 13.42 7.22 -8.79
CA GLU A 412 12.29 6.81 -9.65
C GLU A 412 11.11 6.25 -8.83
N LEU A 413 11.39 5.38 -7.86
CA LEU A 413 10.35 4.82 -6.99
C LEU A 413 9.68 5.90 -6.13
N SER A 414 10.45 6.89 -5.66
CA SER A 414 9.93 8.01 -4.88
C SER A 414 9.00 8.88 -5.71
N GLU A 415 9.43 9.24 -6.92
CA GLU A 415 8.63 10.04 -7.85
C GLU A 415 7.34 9.31 -8.25
N GLY A 416 7.42 8.01 -8.54
CA GLY A 416 6.25 7.19 -8.85
C GLY A 416 5.25 7.12 -7.69
N TYR A 417 5.74 6.98 -6.45
CA TYR A 417 4.91 6.99 -5.25
C TYR A 417 4.21 8.34 -5.08
N GLN A 418 4.98 9.44 -5.17
CA GLN A 418 4.45 10.80 -5.02
C GLN A 418 3.41 11.12 -6.09
N LEU A 419 3.65 10.70 -7.34
CA LEU A 419 2.70 10.87 -8.43
C LEU A 419 1.39 10.14 -8.11
N LYS A 420 1.46 8.88 -7.64
CA LYS A 420 0.26 8.13 -7.29
C LYS A 420 -0.50 8.73 -6.11
N ALA A 421 0.23 9.17 -5.08
CA ALA A 421 -0.35 9.85 -3.93
C ALA A 421 -1.09 11.14 -4.37
N LYS A 422 -0.51 11.91 -5.30
CA LYS A 422 -1.14 13.12 -5.87
C LYS A 422 -2.39 12.80 -6.68
N GLU A 423 -2.38 11.75 -7.52
CA GLU A 423 -3.56 11.34 -8.29
C GLU A 423 -4.76 11.02 -7.40
N GLY A 424 -4.54 10.39 -6.24
CA GLY A 424 -5.60 10.09 -5.28
C GLY A 424 -6.29 11.36 -4.79
N VAL A 425 -5.49 12.40 -4.50
CA VAL A 425 -5.99 13.69 -4.03
C VAL A 425 -6.70 14.46 -5.14
N VAL A 426 -6.15 14.49 -6.36
CA VAL A 426 -6.79 15.15 -7.51
C VAL A 426 -8.14 14.50 -7.82
N ARG A 427 -8.23 13.16 -7.85
CA ARG A 427 -9.51 12.47 -8.04
C ARG A 427 -10.54 12.77 -6.95
N ASN A 428 -10.12 12.90 -5.70
CA ASN A 428 -11.00 13.29 -4.61
C ASN A 428 -11.47 14.75 -4.75
N LEU A 429 -10.59 15.64 -5.20
CA LEU A 429 -10.93 17.03 -5.48
C LEU A 429 -11.93 17.14 -6.63
N ASP A 430 -11.74 16.40 -7.73
CA ASP A 430 -12.66 16.37 -8.87
C ASP A 430 -14.05 15.88 -8.47
N LYS A 431 -14.14 14.80 -7.65
CA LYS A 431 -15.41 14.31 -7.09
C LYS A 431 -16.10 15.39 -6.27
N LEU A 432 -15.34 16.13 -5.47
CA LEU A 432 -15.88 17.18 -4.63
C LEU A 432 -16.31 18.41 -5.45
N VAL A 433 -15.54 18.80 -6.47
CA VAL A 433 -15.92 19.86 -7.43
C VAL A 433 -17.21 19.48 -8.16
N ALA A 434 -17.31 18.24 -8.65
CA ALA A 434 -18.53 17.72 -9.27
C ALA A 434 -19.73 17.78 -8.31
N ARG A 435 -19.53 17.42 -7.02
CA ARG A 435 -20.57 17.50 -5.99
C ARG A 435 -21.01 18.93 -5.72
N VAL A 436 -20.08 19.89 -5.64
CA VAL A 436 -20.38 21.31 -5.47
C VAL A 436 -21.13 21.87 -6.69
N GLN A 437 -20.78 21.46 -7.90
CA GLN A 437 -21.48 21.84 -9.13
C GLN A 437 -22.91 21.31 -9.20
N ASP A 438 -23.12 20.04 -8.82
CA ASP A 438 -24.44 19.42 -8.69
C ASP A 438 -25.32 20.20 -7.69
N LEU A 439 -24.80 20.47 -6.50
CA LEU A 439 -25.52 21.22 -5.47
C LEU A 439 -25.83 22.66 -5.90
N LYS A 440 -24.91 23.32 -6.62
CA LYS A 440 -25.18 24.63 -7.22
C LYS A 440 -26.32 24.58 -8.24
N THR A 441 -26.35 23.56 -9.09
CA THR A 441 -27.41 23.38 -10.09
C THR A 441 -28.77 23.18 -9.43
N GLN A 442 -28.83 22.38 -8.36
CA GLN A 442 -30.04 22.19 -7.56
C GLN A 442 -30.51 23.49 -6.90
N TYR A 443 -29.58 24.28 -6.35
CA TYR A 443 -29.86 25.60 -5.78
C TYR A 443 -30.41 26.56 -6.84
N ASP A 444 -29.74 26.69 -7.99
CA ASP A 444 -30.14 27.60 -9.07
C ASP A 444 -31.54 27.24 -9.60
N GLY A 445 -31.85 25.95 -9.74
CA GLY A 445 -33.18 25.46 -10.14
C GLY A 445 -34.27 25.72 -9.09
N LEU A 446 -33.92 25.68 -7.80
CA LEU A 446 -34.84 26.00 -6.71
C LEU A 446 -35.07 27.51 -6.58
N ALA A 447 -34.01 28.31 -6.73
CA ALA A 447 -34.09 29.77 -6.78
C ALA A 447 -34.92 30.25 -7.97
N ALA A 448 -34.81 29.59 -9.13
CA ALA A 448 -35.66 29.86 -10.29
C ALA A 448 -37.14 29.57 -9.98
N ARG A 449 -37.46 28.42 -9.39
CA ARG A 449 -38.84 28.10 -8.96
C ARG A 449 -39.42 29.13 -8.00
N VAL A 450 -38.63 29.60 -7.03
CA VAL A 450 -39.07 30.67 -6.10
C VAL A 450 -39.30 31.99 -6.82
N ARG A 451 -38.44 32.37 -7.78
CA ARG A 451 -38.66 33.56 -8.62
C ARG A 451 -39.93 33.44 -9.46
N ASP A 452 -40.15 32.28 -10.08
CA ASP A 452 -41.33 32.03 -10.91
C ASP A 452 -42.62 32.04 -10.07
N MET A 453 -42.59 31.49 -8.86
CA MET A 453 -43.68 31.59 -7.89
C MET A 453 -43.92 33.04 -7.45
N GLY A 454 -42.86 33.80 -7.19
CA GLY A 454 -42.97 35.23 -6.87
C GLY A 454 -43.59 36.07 -8.01
N ILE A 455 -43.22 35.78 -9.26
CA ILE A 455 -43.76 36.46 -10.46
C ILE A 455 -45.21 36.04 -10.74
N ALA A 456 -45.55 34.77 -10.54
CA ALA A 456 -46.91 34.27 -10.67
C ALA A 456 -47.84 34.91 -9.61
N ASP A 457 -47.36 35.00 -8.37
CA ASP A 457 -48.09 35.65 -7.27
C ASP A 457 -48.18 37.17 -7.47
N GLU A 458 -47.16 37.88 -7.99
CA GLU A 458 -47.24 39.32 -8.30
C GLU A 458 -48.24 39.60 -9.44
N LYS A 459 -48.27 38.78 -10.50
CA LYS A 459 -49.23 38.94 -11.59
C LYS A 459 -50.67 38.63 -11.14
N GLU A 460 -50.87 37.60 -10.33
CA GLU A 460 -52.19 37.24 -9.82
C GLU A 460 -52.68 38.23 -8.74
N LEU A 461 -51.78 38.76 -7.91
CA LEU A 461 -52.06 39.82 -6.94
C LEU A 461 -52.34 41.16 -7.63
N ALA A 462 -51.57 41.54 -8.65
CA ALA A 462 -51.82 42.76 -9.44
C ALA A 462 -53.14 42.69 -10.23
N ALA A 463 -53.47 41.53 -10.80
CA ALA A 463 -54.76 41.29 -11.46
C ALA A 463 -55.94 41.41 -10.48
N ARG A 464 -55.78 40.93 -9.24
CA ARG A 464 -56.85 40.96 -8.22
C ARG A 464 -56.95 42.29 -7.45
N ILE A 465 -55.86 43.06 -7.33
CA ILE A 465 -55.86 44.44 -6.81
C ILE A 465 -56.66 45.38 -7.75
N LEU A 466 -56.64 45.12 -9.05
CA LEU A 466 -57.46 45.84 -10.03
C LEU A 466 -58.98 45.53 -9.90
N GLU A 467 -59.35 44.38 -9.34
CA GLU A 467 -60.75 43.95 -9.14
C GLU A 467 -61.32 44.27 -7.74
N ALA A 468 -60.47 44.44 -6.72
CA ALA A 468 -60.92 44.56 -5.33
C ALA A 468 -61.02 46.01 -4.85
N ARG A 469 -62.23 46.58 -4.88
CA ARG A 469 -62.60 47.72 -4.02
C ARG A 469 -63.18 47.20 -2.69
N ASP A 470 -62.35 46.97 -1.67
CA ASP A 470 -62.54 47.46 -0.30
C ASP A 470 -61.52 46.90 0.72
N SER A 471 -61.38 47.64 1.81
CA SER A 471 -60.45 47.65 2.96
C SER A 471 -60.10 46.35 3.75
N GLY A 472 -60.32 45.14 3.22
CA GLY A 472 -60.04 43.88 3.92
C GLY A 472 -58.64 43.26 3.74
N LEU A 473 -57.78 43.84 2.89
CA LEU A 473 -56.56 43.18 2.37
C LEU A 473 -55.23 43.63 3.02
N ASP A 474 -55.24 44.61 3.93
CA ASP A 474 -54.02 45.14 4.58
C ASP A 474 -53.29 44.12 5.44
N HIS A 475 -53.98 43.10 5.96
CA HIS A 475 -53.36 42.01 6.70
C HIS A 475 -52.56 41.09 5.77
N LEU A 476 -53.13 40.73 4.62
CA LEU A 476 -52.50 39.84 3.64
C LEU A 476 -51.30 40.53 2.96
N ARG A 477 -51.43 41.82 2.64
CA ARG A 477 -50.33 42.65 2.14
C ARG A 477 -49.15 42.70 3.11
N ARG A 478 -49.39 42.97 4.40
CA ARG A 478 -48.33 42.98 5.44
C ARG A 478 -47.68 41.60 5.63
N LYS A 479 -48.45 40.52 5.51
CA LYS A 479 -47.92 39.15 5.62
C LYS A 479 -47.04 38.80 4.42
N TYR A 480 -47.44 39.22 3.22
CA TYR A 480 -46.66 39.08 1.98
C TYR A 480 -45.37 39.92 2.01
N GLU A 481 -45.44 41.20 2.39
CA GLU A 481 -44.28 42.09 2.52
C GLU A 481 -43.26 41.50 3.53
N SER A 482 -43.72 40.98 4.67
CA SER A 482 -42.86 40.30 5.66
C SER A 482 -42.24 38.99 5.14
N MET A 483 -42.95 38.22 4.31
CA MET A 483 -42.40 37.01 3.69
C MET A 483 -41.37 37.33 2.60
N SER A 484 -41.65 38.35 1.77
CA SER A 484 -40.74 38.84 0.73
C SER A 484 -39.42 39.36 1.32
N GLU A 485 -39.49 40.10 2.42
CA GLU A 485 -38.32 40.58 3.15
C GLU A 485 -37.46 39.43 3.70
N LYS A 486 -38.10 38.40 4.30
CA LYS A 486 -37.41 37.20 4.77
C LYS A 486 -36.75 36.41 3.65
N ILE A 487 -37.38 36.34 2.47
CA ILE A 487 -36.81 35.71 1.26
C ILE A 487 -35.59 36.48 0.79
N GLY A 488 -35.66 37.82 0.73
CA GLY A 488 -34.54 38.66 0.33
C GLY A 488 -33.31 38.48 1.23
N ILE A 489 -33.51 38.42 2.56
CA ILE A 489 -32.44 38.17 3.53
C ILE A 489 -31.79 36.79 3.33
N LEU A 490 -32.61 35.74 3.14
CA LEU A 490 -32.12 34.39 2.89
C LEU A 490 -31.36 34.27 1.56
N GLN A 491 -31.85 34.92 0.50
CA GLN A 491 -31.15 34.98 -0.78
C GLN A 491 -29.77 35.65 -0.65
N LEU A 492 -29.69 36.75 0.12
CA LEU A 492 -28.44 37.44 0.41
C LEU A 492 -27.45 36.54 1.15
N GLN A 493 -27.88 35.89 2.24
CA GLN A 493 -27.03 35.00 3.04
C GLN A 493 -26.50 33.81 2.25
N ILE A 494 -27.34 33.20 1.40
CA ILE A 494 -26.92 32.06 0.58
C ILE A 494 -26.00 32.51 -0.56
N THR A 495 -26.29 33.64 -1.19
CA THR A 495 -25.43 34.20 -2.25
C THR A 495 -24.05 34.58 -1.71
N GLU A 496 -23.98 35.17 -0.51
CA GLU A 496 -22.73 35.47 0.17
C GLU A 496 -21.95 34.20 0.54
N GLY A 497 -22.62 33.18 1.10
CA GLY A 497 -21.99 31.90 1.43
C GLY A 497 -21.47 31.13 0.22
N LEU A 498 -22.23 31.08 -0.87
CA LEU A 498 -21.85 30.45 -2.14
C LEU A 498 -20.74 31.22 -2.84
N SER A 499 -20.82 32.55 -2.89
CA SER A 499 -19.80 33.39 -3.51
C SER A 499 -18.48 33.35 -2.74
N ALA A 500 -18.52 33.35 -1.40
CA ALA A 500 -17.32 33.17 -0.57
C ALA A 500 -16.67 31.80 -0.79
N SER A 501 -17.48 30.73 -0.83
CA SER A 501 -17.00 29.36 -1.05
C SER A 501 -16.47 29.15 -2.47
N TRP A 502 -17.15 29.70 -3.47
CA TRP A 502 -16.75 29.65 -4.88
C TRP A 502 -15.47 30.45 -5.14
N ASN A 503 -15.34 31.65 -4.55
CA ASN A 503 -14.11 32.45 -4.66
C ASN A 503 -12.92 31.80 -3.95
N LEU A 504 -13.16 31.07 -2.84
CA LEU A 504 -12.13 30.25 -2.19
C LEU A 504 -11.65 29.14 -3.13
N LEU A 505 -12.59 28.36 -3.71
CA LEU A 505 -12.29 27.30 -4.67
C LEU A 505 -11.60 27.82 -5.93
N LYS A 506 -12.01 28.98 -6.46
CA LYS A 506 -11.44 29.58 -7.67
C LYS A 506 -10.02 30.11 -7.45
N ARG A 507 -9.70 30.60 -6.24
CA ARG A 507 -8.33 30.98 -5.87
C ARG A 507 -7.43 29.76 -5.68
N GLU A 508 -7.96 28.67 -5.12
CA GLU A 508 -7.20 27.44 -4.86
C GLU A 508 -7.01 26.60 -6.15
N ALA A 509 -8.01 26.55 -7.05
CA ALA A 509 -7.91 25.86 -8.36
C ALA A 509 -6.91 26.52 -9.34
N VAL A 510 -6.52 27.77 -9.10
CA VAL A 510 -5.43 28.43 -9.84
C VAL A 510 -4.05 27.96 -9.36
N PHE A 511 -3.95 27.39 -8.16
CA PHE A 511 -2.73 26.78 -7.63
C PHE A 511 -2.59 25.28 -7.98
N SER A 512 -3.67 24.62 -8.45
CA SER A 512 -3.67 23.20 -8.83
C SER A 512 -3.39 22.95 -10.32
N ARG A 513 -3.32 24.00 -11.14
CA ARG A 513 -2.76 23.95 -12.50
C ARG A 513 -1.30 24.39 -12.44
#